data_AF-A0A8T4C2R6-F1
#
_entry.id   AF-A0A8T4C2R6-F1
#
_cell.length_a   1.000
_cell.length_b   1.000
_cell.length_c   1.000
_cell.angle_alpha   90.00
_cell.angle_beta   90.00
_cell.angle_gamma   90.00
#
_symmetry.space_group_name_H-M   'P 1'
#
loop_
_entity.id
_entity.type
_entity.pdbx_description
1 polymer ?
#
loop_
_entity_poly.entity_id
_entity_poly.type
_entity_poly.pdbx_seq_one_letter_code
_entity_poly.pdbx_strand_id
1 'polypeptide(L)' 'MDFQYKCPLCGTQGREWNKRDEIFQCPNCSSIYSKFGLVMESQREEHEFWS' A
#
# COMPACT_ATOMS: atom_id res chain seq x y z
N MET A 1 -18.46 -8.70 10.73
CA MET A 1 -17.60 -9.12 9.60
C MET A 1 -16.32 -8.32 9.69
N ASP A 2 -15.31 -8.85 10.37
CA ASP A 2 -13.97 -8.26 10.44
C ASP A 2 -13.32 -8.39 9.07
N PHE A 3 -13.37 -7.33 8.26
CA PHE A 3 -12.59 -7.24 7.03
C PHE A 3 -11.11 -7.26 7.43
N GLN A 4 -10.49 -8.44 7.34
CA GLN A 4 -9.11 -8.63 7.74
C GLN A 4 -8.19 -7.86 6.77
N TYR A 5 -7.72 -6.69 7.20
CA TYR A 5 -6.70 -5.85 6.55
C TYR A 5 -5.31 -6.53 6.57
N LYS A 6 -5.24 -7.74 6.02
CA LYS A 6 -3.99 -8.51 5.91
C LYS A 6 -3.28 -8.15 4.64
N CYS A 7 -1.97 -8.08 4.72
CA CYS A 7 -1.11 -7.82 3.57
C CYS A 7 -1.27 -8.95 2.56
N PRO A 8 -1.58 -8.66 1.29
CA PRO A 8 -1.74 -9.69 0.27
C PRO A 8 -0.44 -10.43 -0.07
N LEU A 9 0.73 -9.91 0.32
CA LEU A 9 2.02 -10.53 0.04
C LEU A 9 2.49 -11.49 1.13
N CYS A 10 2.32 -11.12 2.40
CA CYS A 10 2.87 -11.90 3.52
C CYS A 10 1.82 -12.27 4.58
N GLY A 11 0.56 -11.89 4.41
CA GLY A 11 -0.53 -12.18 5.35
C GLY A 11 -0.48 -11.43 6.68
N THR A 12 0.54 -10.59 6.92
CA THR A 12 0.69 -9.79 8.14
C THR A 12 -0.40 -8.71 8.20
N GLN A 13 -0.96 -8.47 9.39
CA GLN A 13 -1.91 -7.37 9.62
C GLN A 13 -1.24 -6.02 9.27
N GLY A 14 -1.81 -5.29 8.32
CA GLY A 14 -1.38 -3.94 8.01
C GLY A 14 -1.74 -2.97 9.10
N ARG A 15 -0.99 -1.87 9.17
CA ARG A 15 -1.41 -0.68 9.91
C ARG A 15 -2.00 0.31 8.93
N GLU A 16 -3.09 0.95 9.34
CA GLU A 16 -3.70 2.02 8.57
C GLU A 16 -2.67 3.15 8.37
N TRP A 17 -2.42 3.48 7.11
CA TRP A 17 -1.50 4.53 6.71
C TRP A 17 -2.24 5.81 6.41
N ASN A 18 -3.37 5.72 5.69
CA ASN A 18 -4.20 6.86 5.34
C ASN A 18 -5.69 6.52 5.48
N LYS A 19 -6.35 7.22 6.40
CA LYS A 19 -7.80 7.08 6.71
C LYS A 19 -8.71 7.51 5.57
N ARG A 20 -8.27 8.47 4.74
CA ARG A 20 -9.11 9.04 3.67
C ARG A 20 -9.28 8.07 2.51
N ASP A 21 -8.21 7.33 2.20
CA ASP A 21 -8.13 6.48 1.01
C ASP A 21 -8.18 4.97 1.36
N GLU A 22 -8.39 4.63 2.64
CA GLU A 22 -8.39 3.24 3.16
C GLU A 22 -7.13 2.46 2.72
N ILE A 23 -5.98 3.13 2.87
CA ILE A 23 -4.66 2.59 2.52
C ILE A 23 -3.97 2.09 3.78
N PHE A 24 -3.37 0.90 3.67
CA PHE A 24 -2.64 0.21 4.70
C PHE A 24 -1.19 0.01 4.27
N GLN A 25 -0.28 0.09 5.23
CA GLN A 25 1.11 -0.28 5.03
C GLN A 25 1.43 -1.56 5.82
N CYS A 26 2.09 -2.51 5.17
CA CYS A 26 2.56 -3.72 5.82
C CYS A 26 3.81 -3.42 6.67
N PRO A 27 3.82 -3.70 7.99
CA PRO A 27 5.02 -3.50 8.80
C PRO A 27 6.14 -4.53 8.52
N ASN A 28 5.84 -5.63 7.81
CA ASN A 28 6.80 -6.70 7.54
C ASN A 28 7.53 -6.54 6.20
N CYS A 29 6.78 -6.25 5.13
CA CYS A 29 7.33 -6.11 3.78
C CYS A 29 7.28 -4.67 3.24
N SER A 30 6.83 -3.71 4.06
CA SER A 30 6.69 -2.29 3.73
C SER A 30 5.78 -1.98 2.53
N SER A 31 5.05 -2.98 2.02
CA SER A 31 4.16 -2.82 0.88
C SER A 31 2.91 -2.03 1.25
N ILE A 32 2.47 -1.21 0.31
CA ILE A 32 1.28 -0.39 0.44
C ILE A 32 0.12 -1.09 -0.29
N TYR A 33 -1.04 -1.16 0.33
CA TYR A 33 -2.21 -1.84 -0.22
C TYR A 33 -3.50 -1.22 0.32
N SER A 34 -4.58 -1.34 -0.44
CA SER A 34 -5.92 -0.93 -0.03
C SER A 34 -6.80 -2.15 0.19
N LYS A 35 -8.05 -1.93 0.59
CA LYS A 35 -9.07 -2.99 0.63
C LYS A 35 -9.28 -3.72 -0.71
N PHE A 36 -8.89 -3.10 -1.83
CA PHE A 36 -9.02 -3.67 -3.17
C PHE A 36 -7.80 -4.49 -3.60
N GLY A 37 -6.68 -4.45 -2.87
CA GLY A 37 -5.45 -5.16 -3.21
C GLY A 37 -4.21 -4.28 -3.13
N LEU A 38 -3.10 -4.73 -3.74
CA LEU A 38 -1.82 -4.01 -3.74
C LEU A 38 -1.93 -2.66 -4.43
N VAL A 39 -1.48 -1.61 -3.74
CA VAL A 39 -1.28 -0.29 -4.31
C VAL A 39 0.20 -0.21 -4.62
N MET A 40 0.57 -0.61 -5.84
CA MET A 40 1.89 -0.29 -6.35
C MET A 40 1.90 1.22 -6.56
N GLU A 41 2.39 1.96 -5.58
CA GLU A 41 2.76 3.35 -5.80
C GLU A 41 3.79 3.33 -6.93
N SER A 42 3.37 3.74 -8.13
CA SER A 42 4.26 3.90 -9.27
C SER A 42 5.31 4.90 -8.84
N GLN A 43 6.53 4.45 -8.58
CA GLN A 43 7.63 5.37 -8.36
C GLN A 43 7.74 6.22 -9.61
N ARG A 44 7.36 7.49 -9.46
CA ARG A 44 7.86 8.67 -10.15
C ARG A 44 8.55 8.36 -11.49
N GLU A 45 7.83 8.54 -12.59
CA GLU A 45 8.46 9.09 -13.79
C GLU A 45 8.74 10.58 -13.56
N GLU A 46 9.62 10.87 -12.61
CA GLU A 46 10.32 12.16 -12.54
C GLU A 46 11.81 11.88 -12.71
N HIS A 47 12.16 11.44 -13.91
CA HIS A 47 13.50 11.61 -14.45
C HIS A 47 13.38 12.40 -15.75
N GLU A 48 13.39 13.72 -15.58
CA GLU A 48 14.11 14.73 -16.36
C GLU A 48 14.23 14.52 -17.89
N PHE A 49 13.62 15.43 -18.65
CA PHE A 49 14.27 15.95 -19.86
C PHE A 49 13.84 17.40 -20.10
N TRP A 50 14.47 18.33 -19.36
CA TRP A 50 14.71 19.65 -19.93
C TRP A 50 15.89 19.49 -20.89
N SER A 51 15.66 19.63 -22.19
CA SER A 51 16.66 19.97 -23.20
C SER A 51 16.10 21.02 -24.14
#